data_AF-A0A1W1H8C8-F1
#
_entry.id   AF-A0A1W1H8C8-F1
#
_cell.length_a   1.000
_cell.length_b   1.000
_cell.length_c   1.000
_cell.angle_alpha   90.00
_cell.angle_beta   90.00
_cell.angle_gamma   90.00
#
_symmetry.space_group_name_H-M   'P 1'
#
loop_
_entity.id
_entity.type
_entity.pdbx_description
1 polymer ?
#
loop_
_entity_poly.entity_id
_entity_poly.type
_entity_poly.pdbx_seq_one_letter_code
_entity_poly.pdbx_strand_id
1 'polypeptide(L)'
;MVKWYCVNCHTEFDQKEHPGNCTTCLADEKLVLNMEEGIPSTPEAIRDIARKRLKGLCAAYPSCDGNFDKVCQKEAYGKPIGFGGAGQGASFRNNAQALLNLKLKMRVVGEHVEPDTSIDFLGMKLDFPVMGSSTAGIEKYNSAMPEKDFCRAVVRGCREAGTIGWRGDTWFYTPENNPALEVLREENLKNENGRGIPIFKPRAQDVLKKLINMAEEAGCPAVGLDLDGCGSTIMARHGQPVFRKSVKDLKELIEFTSLPFITKGIMCIEDAEACAEAGAKVVSVSNHGGRVLDATPGVAEVLPEIASSLKGKVFITADGGVRTGYDVIKMIALGADVVLLGRDIIRASVGAGALGVKIHMEHIRKVFKKAMFMTGQSSVKDIDQRILC
;
A
#
# COMPACT_ATOMS: atom_id res chain seq x y z
N MET A 1 -7.05 36.37 -14.86
CA MET A 1 -6.09 35.25 -14.92
C MET A 1 -6.69 34.14 -14.09
N VAL A 2 -6.68 32.91 -14.58
CA VAL A 2 -7.20 31.75 -13.86
C VAL A 2 -6.07 31.17 -13.01
N LYS A 3 -6.40 30.79 -11.77
CA LYS A 3 -5.46 30.12 -10.87
C LYS A 3 -5.56 28.61 -11.00
N TRP A 4 -4.43 27.98 -11.29
CA TRP A 4 -4.31 26.53 -11.45
C TRP A 4 -3.45 25.94 -10.34
N TYR A 5 -3.77 24.72 -9.92
CA TYR A 5 -3.09 24.05 -8.82
C TYR A 5 -2.78 22.59 -9.16
N CYS A 6 -1.50 22.19 -9.06
CA CYS A 6 -1.11 20.80 -9.25
C CYS A 6 -1.30 19.98 -7.97
N VAL A 7 -2.18 18.99 -8.00
CA VAL A 7 -2.46 18.12 -6.83
C VAL A 7 -1.33 17.13 -6.52
N ASN A 8 -0.31 17.02 -7.39
CA ASN A 8 0.84 16.15 -7.20
C ASN A 8 2.04 16.86 -6.55
N CYS A 9 2.26 18.14 -6.83
CA CYS A 9 3.41 18.89 -6.30
C CYS A 9 3.07 20.16 -5.53
N HIS A 10 1.79 20.52 -5.48
CA HIS A 10 1.24 21.70 -4.81
C HIS A 10 1.64 23.05 -5.42
N THR A 11 2.24 23.06 -6.62
CA THR A 11 2.53 24.32 -7.32
C THR A 11 1.26 24.99 -7.80
N GLU A 12 1.19 26.31 -7.60
CA GLU A 12 0.16 27.19 -8.15
C GLU A 12 0.68 27.93 -9.39
N PHE A 13 -0.19 28.16 -10.37
CA PHE A 13 0.13 28.86 -11.61
C PHE A 13 -0.95 29.90 -11.93
N ASP A 14 -0.55 31.08 -12.40
CA ASP A 14 -1.45 32.10 -12.94
C ASP A 14 -1.38 32.10 -14.47
N GLN A 15 -2.39 31.55 -15.14
CA GLN A 15 -2.44 31.49 -16.60
C GLN A 15 -3.85 31.77 -17.12
N LYS A 16 -3.96 32.23 -18.38
CA LYS A 16 -5.30 32.46 -18.99
C LYS A 16 -6.01 31.15 -19.34
N GLU A 17 -5.25 30.15 -19.78
CA GLU A 17 -5.74 28.84 -20.23
C GLU A 17 -5.13 27.73 -19.35
N HIS A 18 -5.63 26.51 -19.51
CA HIS A 18 -5.08 25.34 -18.81
C HIS A 18 -3.63 25.13 -19.26
N PRO A 19 -2.66 24.91 -18.34
CA PRO A 19 -1.23 24.79 -18.68
C PRO A 19 -0.87 23.48 -19.42
N GLY A 20 -1.85 22.66 -19.82
CA GLY A 20 -1.64 21.25 -20.12
C GLY A 20 -1.04 20.54 -18.90
N ASN A 21 0.21 20.11 -18.98
CA ASN A 21 0.90 19.44 -17.88
C ASN A 21 1.43 20.44 -16.83
N CYS A 22 1.63 19.95 -15.61
CA CYS A 22 2.29 20.71 -14.55
C CYS A 22 3.72 21.12 -14.98
N THR A 23 4.04 22.41 -14.91
CA THR A 23 5.37 22.91 -15.32
C THR A 23 6.48 22.61 -14.32
N THR A 24 6.16 22.15 -13.10
CA THR A 24 7.13 21.81 -12.06
C THR A 24 7.46 20.31 -12.03
N CYS A 25 6.45 19.45 -11.96
CA CYS A 25 6.64 18.01 -11.82
C CYS A 25 6.23 17.20 -13.07
N LEU A 26 5.84 17.89 -14.15
CA LEU A 26 5.42 17.29 -15.42
C LEU A 26 4.19 16.38 -15.31
N ALA A 27 3.44 16.49 -14.22
CA ALA A 27 2.21 15.73 -14.02
C ALA A 27 1.18 16.02 -15.10
N ASP A 28 0.43 14.98 -15.46
CA ASP A 28 -0.66 15.02 -16.44
C ASP A 28 -1.66 16.13 -16.17
N GLU A 29 -2.25 16.68 -17.24
CA GLU A 29 -3.23 17.76 -17.16
C GLU A 29 -4.40 17.46 -16.20
N LYS A 30 -4.81 16.20 -16.06
CA LYS A 30 -5.88 15.80 -15.13
C LYS A 30 -5.53 16.03 -13.66
N LEU A 31 -4.27 16.32 -13.35
CA LEU A 31 -3.75 16.61 -12.01
C LEU A 31 -3.48 18.09 -11.79
N VAL A 32 -3.84 18.93 -12.74
CA VAL A 32 -3.86 20.38 -12.59
C VAL A 32 -5.31 20.83 -12.54
N LEU A 33 -5.71 21.43 -11.42
CA LEU A 33 -7.11 21.79 -11.17
C LEU A 33 -7.27 23.30 -11.18
N ASN A 34 -8.42 23.76 -11.69
CA ASN A 34 -8.83 25.15 -11.57
C ASN A 34 -9.22 25.43 -10.11
N MET A 35 -8.53 26.38 -9.46
CA MET A 35 -8.79 26.71 -8.05
C MET A 35 -10.16 27.36 -7.84
N GLU A 36 -10.71 28.03 -8.85
CA GLU A 36 -12.05 28.65 -8.80
C GLU A 36 -13.17 27.60 -8.79
N GLU A 37 -12.92 26.42 -9.37
CA GLU A 37 -13.85 25.27 -9.33
C GLU A 37 -13.73 24.45 -8.04
N GLY A 38 -12.75 24.77 -7.19
CA GLY A 38 -12.49 24.15 -5.91
C GLY A 38 -11.50 22.98 -5.97
N ILE A 39 -10.73 22.85 -4.89
CA ILE A 39 -9.76 21.76 -4.70
C ILE A 39 -10.37 20.73 -3.73
N PRO A 40 -10.35 19.41 -4.05
CA PRO A 40 -10.92 18.40 -3.17
C PRO A 40 -10.19 18.37 -1.82
N SER A 41 -10.94 18.48 -0.73
CA SER A 41 -10.42 18.57 0.64
C SER A 41 -10.91 17.45 1.56
N THR A 42 -11.82 16.59 1.09
CA THR A 42 -12.39 15.48 1.88
C THR A 42 -12.18 14.13 1.20
N PRO A 43 -12.08 13.02 1.96
CA PRO A 43 -12.04 11.68 1.40
C PRO A 43 -13.20 11.38 0.44
N GLU A 44 -14.40 11.92 0.71
CA GLU A 44 -15.59 11.75 -0.12
C GLU A 44 -15.42 12.41 -1.49
N ALA A 45 -14.95 13.66 -1.53
CA ALA A 45 -14.71 14.39 -2.78
C ALA A 45 -13.66 13.67 -3.65
N ILE A 46 -12.56 13.24 -3.03
CA ILE A 46 -11.50 12.46 -3.70
C ILE A 46 -12.08 11.16 -4.28
N ARG A 47 -12.88 10.45 -3.49
CA ARG A 47 -13.52 9.18 -3.90
C ARG A 47 -14.47 9.39 -5.08
N ASP A 48 -15.21 10.49 -5.12
CA ASP A 48 -16.15 10.79 -6.21
C ASP A 48 -15.42 11.11 -7.52
N ILE A 49 -14.29 11.81 -7.47
CA ILE A 49 -13.42 12.00 -8.64
C ILE A 49 -12.86 10.66 -9.11
N ALA A 50 -12.36 9.84 -8.19
CA ALA A 50 -11.83 8.51 -8.50
C ALA A 50 -12.89 7.61 -9.15
N ARG A 51 -14.14 7.65 -8.66
CA ARG A 51 -15.27 6.90 -9.24
C ARG A 51 -15.49 7.25 -10.72
N LYS A 52 -15.42 8.54 -11.07
CA LYS A 52 -15.61 9.00 -12.46
C LYS A 52 -14.47 8.48 -13.36
N ARG A 53 -13.22 8.59 -12.88
CA ARG A 53 -12.02 8.17 -13.63
C ARG A 53 -11.88 6.65 -13.78
N LEU A 54 -12.39 5.88 -12.81
CA LEU A 54 -12.34 4.41 -12.80
C LEU A 54 -13.64 3.74 -13.29
N LYS A 55 -14.53 4.50 -13.94
CA LYS A 55 -15.83 4.03 -14.40
C LYS A 55 -15.70 2.71 -15.19
N GLY A 56 -16.52 1.72 -14.83
CA GLY A 56 -16.50 0.38 -15.43
C GLY A 56 -15.50 -0.61 -14.82
N LEU A 57 -14.50 -0.12 -14.06
CA LEU A 57 -13.49 -0.97 -13.40
C LEU A 57 -13.63 -0.97 -11.88
N CYS A 58 -13.92 0.20 -11.30
CA CYS A 58 -14.14 0.35 -9.87
C CYS A 58 -15.16 1.47 -9.61
N ALA A 59 -16.23 1.17 -8.87
CA ALA A 59 -17.23 2.18 -8.50
C ALA A 59 -16.84 3.01 -7.26
N ALA A 60 -15.62 2.83 -6.75
CA ALA A 60 -15.14 3.45 -5.50
C ALA A 60 -16.20 3.39 -4.39
N TYR A 61 -16.65 2.17 -4.09
CA TYR A 61 -17.73 1.91 -3.14
C TYR A 61 -17.37 2.43 -1.74
N PRO A 62 -18.33 3.02 -1.00
CA PRO A 62 -18.13 3.39 0.40
C PRO A 62 -17.71 2.21 1.27
N SER A 63 -18.32 1.04 1.06
CA SER A 63 -17.87 -0.24 1.60
C SER A 63 -17.20 -1.05 0.50
N CYS A 64 -15.89 -1.28 0.65
CA CYS A 64 -15.10 -2.09 -0.27
C CYS A 64 -14.78 -3.44 0.38
N ASP A 65 -15.79 -4.31 0.40
CA ASP A 65 -15.90 -5.58 1.13
C ASP A 65 -15.78 -6.83 0.24
N GLY A 66 -15.76 -6.66 -1.08
CA GLY A 66 -15.73 -7.80 -2.01
C GLY A 66 -17.09 -8.49 -2.17
N ASN A 67 -18.20 -7.88 -1.75
CA ASN A 67 -19.54 -8.44 -1.93
C ASN A 67 -19.85 -8.73 -3.43
N PHE A 68 -20.54 -9.83 -3.71
CA PHE A 68 -20.92 -10.28 -5.06
C PHE A 68 -21.68 -9.23 -5.89
N ASP A 69 -22.46 -8.37 -5.25
CA ASP A 69 -23.21 -7.32 -5.94
C ASP A 69 -22.32 -6.19 -6.47
N LYS A 70 -21.05 -6.14 -6.04
CA LYS A 70 -20.09 -5.14 -6.52
C LYS A 70 -19.65 -5.47 -7.95
N VAL A 71 -19.57 -4.46 -8.80
CA VAL A 71 -19.19 -4.58 -10.22
C VAL A 71 -17.86 -5.30 -10.42
N CYS A 72 -16.90 -5.11 -9.51
CA CYS A 72 -15.58 -5.71 -9.56
C CYS A 72 -15.53 -7.16 -9.03
N GLN A 73 -16.65 -7.73 -8.59
CA GLN A 73 -16.73 -9.11 -8.08
C GLN A 73 -17.46 -10.05 -9.03
N LYS A 74 -18.01 -9.50 -10.12
CA LYS A 74 -18.55 -10.32 -11.20
C LYS A 74 -17.37 -10.90 -11.99
N GLU A 75 -17.36 -12.21 -12.20
CA GLU A 75 -16.36 -12.85 -13.04
C GLU A 75 -16.57 -12.43 -14.50
N ALA A 76 -15.52 -11.97 -15.15
CA ALA A 76 -15.49 -11.83 -16.61
C ALA A 76 -14.77 -13.04 -17.20
N TYR A 77 -15.46 -14.17 -17.32
CA TYR A 77 -14.92 -15.42 -17.89
C TYR A 77 -13.60 -15.86 -17.22
N GLY A 78 -13.60 -15.96 -15.87
CA GLY A 78 -12.42 -16.36 -15.09
C GLY A 78 -11.36 -15.28 -14.89
N LYS A 79 -11.65 -14.00 -15.19
CA LYS A 79 -10.76 -12.85 -14.92
C LYS A 79 -11.40 -11.82 -13.99
N PRO A 80 -10.63 -11.20 -13.07
CA PRO A 80 -11.12 -10.09 -12.24
C PRO A 80 -11.46 -8.86 -13.09
N ILE A 81 -12.58 -8.22 -12.80
CA ILE A 81 -12.90 -6.88 -13.34
C ILE A 81 -12.20 -5.82 -12.48
N GLY A 82 -11.34 -5.02 -13.09
CA GLY A 82 -10.66 -3.92 -12.40
C GLY A 82 -9.90 -4.41 -11.16
N PHE A 83 -10.25 -3.84 -10.00
CA PHE A 83 -9.63 -4.19 -8.71
C PHE A 83 -10.27 -5.41 -8.03
N GLY A 84 -10.99 -6.25 -8.79
CA GLY A 84 -11.60 -7.49 -8.31
C GLY A 84 -10.64 -8.48 -7.68
N GLY A 85 -11.20 -9.52 -7.06
CA GLY A 85 -10.44 -10.66 -6.56
C GLY A 85 -10.22 -11.69 -7.66
N ALA A 86 -9.22 -12.56 -7.50
CA ALA A 86 -9.03 -13.73 -8.36
C ALA A 86 -10.19 -14.71 -8.21
N GLY A 87 -10.45 -15.53 -9.24
CA GLY A 87 -11.52 -16.53 -9.22
C GLY A 87 -12.87 -15.92 -8.88
N GLN A 88 -13.56 -16.54 -7.92
CA GLN A 88 -14.86 -16.12 -7.40
C GLN A 88 -14.75 -14.94 -6.42
N GLY A 89 -13.54 -14.43 -6.17
CA GLY A 89 -13.26 -13.34 -5.23
C GLY A 89 -13.42 -13.71 -3.77
N ALA A 90 -13.37 -15.00 -3.43
CA ALA A 90 -13.50 -15.50 -2.06
C ALA A 90 -12.41 -14.94 -1.15
N SER A 91 -11.14 -14.97 -1.54
CA SER A 91 -10.03 -14.41 -0.75
C SER A 91 -10.23 -12.92 -0.45
N PHE A 92 -10.78 -12.15 -1.39
CA PHE A 92 -11.06 -10.73 -1.16
C PHE A 92 -12.19 -10.57 -0.13
N ARG A 93 -13.28 -11.33 -0.23
CA ARG A 93 -14.33 -11.32 0.80
C ARG A 93 -13.84 -11.77 2.16
N ASN A 94 -13.06 -12.84 2.22
CA ASN A 94 -12.52 -13.38 3.47
C ASN A 94 -11.67 -12.36 4.20
N ASN A 95 -10.86 -11.56 3.49
CA ASN A 95 -10.14 -10.43 4.09
C ASN A 95 -11.06 -9.43 4.80
N ALA A 96 -12.20 -9.07 4.19
CA ALA A 96 -13.15 -8.15 4.80
C ALA A 96 -13.90 -8.82 5.97
N GLN A 97 -14.35 -10.05 5.78
CA GLN A 97 -15.11 -10.80 6.77
C GLN A 97 -14.30 -11.07 8.05
N ALA A 98 -13.01 -11.43 7.91
CA ALA A 98 -12.12 -11.64 9.03
C ALA A 98 -12.03 -10.42 9.95
N LEU A 99 -11.90 -9.22 9.39
CA LEU A 99 -11.90 -7.97 10.16
C LEU A 99 -13.27 -7.62 10.74
N LEU A 100 -14.36 -7.92 10.02
CA LEU A 100 -15.73 -7.69 10.48
C LEU A 100 -16.11 -8.57 11.67
N ASN A 101 -15.54 -9.78 11.75
CA ASN A 101 -15.78 -10.72 12.84
C ASN A 101 -15.18 -10.22 14.17
N LEU A 102 -14.16 -9.39 14.13
CA LEU A 102 -13.52 -8.82 15.31
C LEU A 102 -14.27 -7.58 15.81
N LYS A 103 -14.61 -7.54 17.11
CA LYS A 103 -15.15 -6.34 17.76
C LYS A 103 -14.08 -5.68 18.64
N LEU A 104 -14.31 -4.40 18.94
CA LEU A 104 -13.44 -3.62 19.83
C LEU A 104 -14.12 -3.47 21.18
N LYS A 105 -13.37 -3.74 22.24
CA LYS A 105 -13.76 -3.52 23.62
C LYS A 105 -13.58 -2.05 23.96
N MET A 106 -14.70 -1.33 24.00
CA MET A 106 -14.72 0.08 24.39
C MET A 106 -14.32 0.24 25.88
N ARG A 107 -13.49 1.24 26.17
CA ARG A 107 -13.00 1.59 27.51
C ARG A 107 -13.20 3.09 27.72
N VAL A 108 -14.14 3.47 28.57
CA VAL A 108 -14.51 4.88 28.83
C VAL A 108 -14.33 5.33 30.28
N VAL A 109 -13.83 4.43 31.14
CA VAL A 109 -13.50 4.73 32.55
C VAL A 109 -11.99 4.58 32.71
N GLY A 110 -11.34 5.67 33.12
CA GLY A 110 -9.90 5.78 33.28
C GLY A 110 -9.44 7.23 33.26
N GLU A 111 -8.14 7.45 33.42
CA GLU A 111 -7.53 8.77 33.25
C GLU A 111 -7.59 9.21 31.78
N HIS A 112 -7.71 10.52 31.56
CA HIS A 112 -7.65 11.08 30.23
C HIS A 112 -6.21 11.08 29.70
N VAL A 113 -5.99 10.47 28.54
CA VAL A 113 -4.71 10.47 27.84
C VAL A 113 -4.95 10.75 26.36
N GLU A 114 -4.12 11.62 25.77
CA GLU A 114 -4.06 11.82 24.32
C GLU A 114 -3.14 10.76 23.70
N PRO A 115 -3.66 9.84 22.85
CA PRO A 115 -2.82 8.74 22.35
C PRO A 115 -1.69 9.22 21.44
N ASP A 116 -0.49 8.68 21.67
CA ASP A 116 0.64 8.80 20.75
C ASP A 116 0.57 7.69 19.69
N THR A 117 0.34 8.10 18.45
CA THR A 117 0.28 7.18 17.32
C THR A 117 1.65 6.86 16.74
N SER A 118 2.72 7.55 17.12
CA SER A 118 4.02 7.43 16.46
C SER A 118 4.69 6.08 16.72
N ILE A 119 5.48 5.62 15.75
CA ILE A 119 6.28 4.40 15.84
C ILE A 119 7.69 4.62 15.26
N ASP A 120 8.59 3.72 15.61
CA ASP A 120 9.84 3.51 14.87
C ASP A 120 9.67 2.32 13.93
N PHE A 121 10.04 2.49 12.67
CA PHE A 121 10.10 1.41 11.68
C PHE A 121 11.45 1.45 10.98
N LEU A 122 12.27 0.42 11.21
CA LEU A 122 13.64 0.35 10.66
C LEU A 122 14.50 1.58 10.99
N GLY A 123 14.36 2.15 12.20
CA GLY A 123 15.07 3.36 12.61
C GLY A 123 14.48 4.67 12.07
N MET A 124 13.34 4.60 11.36
CA MET A 124 12.62 5.77 10.88
C MET A 124 11.41 6.06 11.76
N LYS A 125 11.35 7.30 12.26
CA LYS A 125 10.16 7.80 12.95
C LYS A 125 9.01 8.00 11.95
N LEU A 126 7.91 7.31 12.21
CA LEU A 126 6.63 7.48 11.52
C LEU A 126 5.59 8.09 12.45
N ASP A 127 4.71 8.90 11.89
CA ASP A 127 3.66 9.57 12.63
C ASP A 127 2.55 8.62 13.11
N PHE A 128 2.38 7.48 12.43
CA PHE A 128 1.37 6.44 12.70
C PHE A 128 1.72 5.12 11.98
N PRO A 129 1.23 3.96 12.45
CA PRO A 129 1.66 2.63 11.97
C PRO A 129 0.94 2.18 10.70
N VAL A 130 0.82 3.07 9.70
CA VAL A 130 0.13 2.76 8.44
C VAL A 130 0.94 3.26 7.26
N MET A 131 1.14 2.42 6.24
CA MET A 131 1.86 2.76 5.01
C MET A 131 1.01 2.51 3.75
N GLY A 132 1.41 3.10 2.63
CA GLY A 132 0.85 2.74 1.33
C GLY A 132 1.42 1.39 0.85
N SER A 133 0.57 0.46 0.44
CA SER A 133 0.99 -0.87 -0.05
C SER A 133 1.52 -0.80 -1.49
N SER A 134 2.33 -1.80 -1.86
CA SER A 134 3.01 -1.92 -3.16
C SER A 134 2.02 -2.19 -4.28
N THR A 135 1.49 -1.12 -4.87
CA THR A 135 0.53 -1.15 -5.99
C THR A 135 1.17 -0.61 -7.25
N ALA A 136 0.74 -1.06 -8.43
CA ALA A 136 1.28 -0.67 -9.73
C ALA A 136 0.25 -0.88 -10.85
N GLY A 137 0.52 -0.31 -12.02
CA GLY A 137 -0.17 -0.65 -13.26
C GLY A 137 -1.49 0.08 -13.49
N ILE A 138 -1.75 1.17 -12.76
CA ILE A 138 -2.96 1.99 -12.89
C ILE A 138 -3.17 2.57 -14.29
N GLU A 139 -2.11 2.80 -15.05
CA GLU A 139 -2.17 3.29 -16.43
C GLU A 139 -2.98 2.33 -17.33
N LYS A 140 -2.95 1.03 -17.03
CA LYS A 140 -3.72 0.02 -17.77
C LYS A 140 -5.18 -0.13 -17.29
N TYR A 141 -5.63 0.71 -16.36
CA TYR A 141 -7.03 0.79 -15.91
C TYR A 141 -7.66 2.07 -16.46
N ASN A 142 -8.17 2.01 -17.69
CA ASN A 142 -8.81 3.13 -18.40
C ASN A 142 -7.93 4.39 -18.55
N SER A 143 -6.60 4.24 -18.59
CA SER A 143 -5.68 5.39 -18.63
C SER A 143 -6.01 6.43 -17.54
N ALA A 144 -6.40 5.94 -16.36
CA ALA A 144 -6.88 6.77 -15.26
C ALA A 144 -5.82 7.75 -14.78
N MET A 145 -4.55 7.37 -14.87
CA MET A 145 -3.38 8.15 -14.46
C MET A 145 -2.11 7.55 -15.08
N PRO A 146 -1.13 8.35 -15.55
CA PRO A 146 0.19 7.84 -15.94
C PRO A 146 0.94 7.19 -14.78
N GLU A 147 1.78 6.18 -15.04
CA GLU A 147 2.45 5.45 -13.96
C GLU A 147 3.39 6.31 -13.11
N LYS A 148 4.13 7.24 -13.71
CA LYS A 148 5.02 8.14 -12.96
C LYS A 148 4.23 9.01 -11.98
N ASP A 149 3.10 9.55 -12.43
CA ASP A 149 2.21 10.34 -11.57
C ASP A 149 1.62 9.52 -10.44
N PHE A 150 1.27 8.27 -10.72
CA PHE A 150 0.79 7.35 -9.70
C PHE A 150 1.86 7.01 -8.67
N CYS A 151 3.08 6.67 -9.12
CA CYS A 151 4.20 6.40 -8.23
C CYS A 151 4.49 7.60 -7.34
N ARG A 152 4.49 8.82 -7.91
CA ARG A 152 4.75 10.05 -7.17
C ARG A 152 3.64 10.37 -6.19
N ALA A 153 2.40 10.23 -6.61
CA ALA A 153 1.24 10.42 -5.74
C ALA A 153 1.35 9.56 -4.47
N VAL A 154 1.70 8.28 -4.61
CA VAL A 154 1.82 7.37 -3.46
C VAL A 154 3.01 7.75 -2.57
N VAL A 155 4.22 7.90 -3.13
CA VAL A 155 5.42 8.17 -2.33
C VAL A 155 5.32 9.53 -1.63
N ARG A 156 4.99 10.57 -2.39
CA ARG A 156 4.88 11.93 -1.88
C ARG A 156 3.73 12.11 -0.90
N GLY A 157 2.54 11.61 -1.24
CA GLY A 157 1.37 11.74 -0.37
C GLY A 157 1.54 10.98 0.95
N CYS A 158 2.19 9.81 0.93
CA CYS A 158 2.54 9.11 2.18
C CYS A 158 3.57 9.88 3.01
N ARG A 159 4.64 10.40 2.38
CA ARG A 159 5.63 11.25 3.07
C ARG A 159 4.97 12.44 3.75
N GLU A 160 4.13 13.17 3.02
CA GLU A 160 3.48 14.38 3.52
C GLU A 160 2.45 14.10 4.61
N ALA A 161 1.94 12.87 4.71
CA ALA A 161 1.14 12.40 5.83
C ALA A 161 1.98 11.91 7.03
N GLY A 162 3.32 11.89 6.91
CA GLY A 162 4.24 11.43 7.96
C GLY A 162 4.54 9.93 7.94
N THR A 163 4.33 9.25 6.79
CA THR A 163 4.55 7.81 6.64
C THR A 163 5.31 7.45 5.35
N ILE A 164 5.31 6.17 4.94
CA ILE A 164 6.07 5.59 3.83
C ILE A 164 5.10 5.06 2.76
N GLY A 165 5.47 5.21 1.48
CA GLY A 165 4.72 4.68 0.35
C GLY A 165 5.48 3.57 -0.39
N TRP A 166 4.95 2.35 -0.42
CA TRP A 166 5.55 1.26 -1.18
C TRP A 166 5.15 1.30 -2.64
N ARG A 167 6.05 0.86 -3.52
CA ARG A 167 5.83 0.77 -4.96
C ARG A 167 6.01 -0.66 -5.44
N GLY A 168 4.97 -1.20 -6.07
CA GLY A 168 5.06 -2.48 -6.78
C GLY A 168 5.61 -2.29 -8.19
N ASP A 169 5.87 -3.41 -8.87
CA ASP A 169 6.12 -3.47 -10.31
C ASP A 169 5.10 -4.39 -11.02
N THR A 170 5.13 -4.37 -12.35
CA THR A 170 4.21 -5.12 -13.21
C THR A 170 4.88 -5.46 -14.54
N TRP A 171 4.19 -6.16 -15.43
CA TRP A 171 4.74 -6.80 -16.63
C TRP A 171 5.28 -5.83 -17.69
N PHE A 172 5.01 -4.54 -17.58
CA PHE A 172 5.56 -3.51 -18.45
C PHE A 172 6.60 -2.62 -17.76
N TYR A 173 7.04 -3.00 -16.55
CA TYR A 173 8.17 -2.40 -15.87
C TYR A 173 9.41 -3.27 -16.13
N THR A 174 10.43 -2.72 -16.77
CA THR A 174 11.70 -3.41 -17.01
C THR A 174 12.82 -2.68 -16.28
N PRO A 175 14.02 -3.27 -16.10
CA PRO A 175 15.16 -2.53 -15.57
C PRO A 175 15.48 -1.24 -16.36
N GLU A 176 15.21 -1.23 -17.67
CA GLU A 176 15.48 -0.10 -18.57
C GLU A 176 14.38 0.98 -18.52
N ASN A 177 13.16 0.60 -18.16
CA ASN A 177 12.01 1.49 -18.04
C ASN A 177 11.19 1.11 -16.80
N ASN A 178 11.52 1.74 -15.67
CA ASN A 178 10.89 1.48 -14.39
C ASN A 178 10.37 2.79 -13.77
N PRO A 179 9.10 3.15 -14.03
CA PRO A 179 8.50 4.38 -13.51
C PRO A 179 8.58 4.50 -11.99
N ALA A 180 8.51 3.37 -11.27
CA ALA A 180 8.63 3.38 -9.81
C ALA A 180 10.05 3.76 -9.37
N LEU A 181 11.09 3.11 -9.91
CA LEU A 181 12.47 3.40 -9.51
C LEU A 181 12.92 4.82 -9.91
N GLU A 182 12.48 5.32 -11.06
CA GLU A 182 12.73 6.70 -11.47
C GLU A 182 12.15 7.70 -10.46
N VAL A 183 10.88 7.52 -10.09
CA VAL A 183 10.23 8.38 -9.09
C VAL A 183 10.84 8.21 -7.70
N LEU A 184 11.18 6.98 -7.31
CA LEU A 184 11.83 6.72 -6.04
C LEU A 184 13.16 7.47 -5.96
N ARG A 185 13.97 7.47 -7.02
CA ARG A 185 15.20 8.25 -7.09
C ARG A 185 14.92 9.76 -6.97
N GLU A 186 13.93 10.27 -7.69
CA GLU A 186 13.55 11.69 -7.63
C GLU A 186 13.07 12.13 -6.25
N GLU A 187 12.28 11.31 -5.57
CA GLU A 187 11.66 11.66 -4.29
C GLU A 187 12.54 11.31 -3.09
N ASN A 188 13.22 10.16 -3.07
CA ASN A 188 14.04 9.77 -1.93
C ASN A 188 15.32 10.59 -1.83
N LEU A 189 16.03 10.86 -2.93
CA LEU A 189 17.29 11.63 -2.87
C LEU A 189 17.10 13.10 -2.46
N LYS A 190 15.87 13.62 -2.52
CA LYS A 190 15.54 14.98 -2.08
C LYS A 190 15.18 15.07 -0.60
N ASN A 191 15.06 13.95 0.11
CA ASN A 191 14.55 13.92 1.47
C ASN A 191 15.46 13.07 2.37
N GLU A 192 15.69 13.53 3.59
CA GLU A 192 16.44 12.75 4.57
C GLU A 192 15.76 11.38 4.81
N ASN A 193 16.57 10.32 4.72
CA ASN A 193 16.22 8.92 4.94
C ASN A 193 15.27 8.24 3.96
N GLY A 194 14.81 8.90 2.87
CA GLY A 194 13.92 8.30 1.87
C GLY A 194 12.56 7.86 2.44
N ARG A 195 11.49 7.94 1.65
CA ARG A 195 10.12 7.58 2.12
C ARG A 195 9.35 6.70 1.13
N GLY A 196 10.04 6.18 0.13
CA GLY A 196 9.50 5.21 -0.81
C GLY A 196 10.31 3.91 -0.83
N ILE A 197 9.63 2.78 -0.86
CA ILE A 197 10.23 1.43 -0.85
C ILE A 197 9.74 0.64 -2.08
N PRO A 198 10.63 0.11 -2.93
CA PRO A 198 10.22 -0.80 -4.00
C PRO A 198 10.04 -2.23 -3.51
N ILE A 199 8.96 -2.87 -3.95
CA ILE A 199 8.69 -4.30 -3.77
C ILE A 199 8.54 -4.95 -5.15
N PHE A 200 9.49 -5.78 -5.54
CA PHE A 200 9.55 -6.37 -6.87
C PHE A 200 8.85 -7.72 -6.97
N LYS A 201 8.30 -8.04 -8.14
CA LYS A 201 7.89 -9.41 -8.48
C LYS A 201 9.09 -10.36 -8.47
N PRO A 202 8.92 -11.64 -8.09
CA PRO A 202 10.01 -12.57 -7.86
C PRO A 202 10.55 -13.12 -9.19
N ARG A 203 11.18 -12.24 -9.98
CA ARG A 203 11.81 -12.52 -11.28
C ARG A 203 13.12 -13.30 -11.11
N ALA A 204 13.86 -13.56 -12.20
CA ALA A 204 15.16 -14.22 -12.15
C ALA A 204 16.15 -13.46 -11.25
N GLN A 205 17.09 -14.18 -10.61
CA GLN A 205 18.00 -13.62 -9.61
C GLN A 205 18.84 -12.46 -10.16
N ASP A 206 19.34 -12.57 -11.39
CA ASP A 206 20.15 -11.54 -12.06
C ASP A 206 19.35 -10.26 -12.32
N VAL A 207 18.08 -10.39 -12.72
CA VAL A 207 17.15 -9.26 -12.90
C VAL A 207 16.88 -8.59 -11.55
N LEU A 208 16.62 -9.38 -10.50
CA LEU A 208 16.38 -8.87 -9.16
C LEU A 208 17.59 -8.12 -8.60
N LYS A 209 18.81 -8.65 -8.75
CA LYS A 209 20.04 -7.97 -8.32
C LYS A 209 20.23 -6.61 -9.00
N LYS A 210 19.94 -6.50 -10.31
CA LYS A 210 19.97 -5.21 -11.02
C LYS A 210 18.98 -4.21 -10.41
N LEU A 211 17.75 -4.63 -10.16
CA LEU A 211 16.70 -3.77 -9.60
C LEU A 211 16.99 -3.37 -8.15
N ILE A 212 17.59 -4.27 -7.37
CA ILE A 212 18.03 -4.02 -6.00
C ILE A 212 19.14 -2.95 -5.99
N ASN A 213 20.16 -3.07 -6.86
CA ASN A 213 21.19 -2.03 -7.01
C ASN A 213 20.56 -0.66 -7.36
N MET A 214 19.61 -0.65 -8.30
CA MET A 214 18.90 0.59 -8.64
C MET A 214 18.11 1.16 -7.46
N ALA A 215 17.57 0.33 -6.57
CA ALA A 215 16.89 0.76 -5.35
C ALA A 215 17.88 1.37 -4.33
N GLU A 216 19.07 0.79 -4.18
CA GLU A 216 20.17 1.35 -3.38
C GLU A 216 20.60 2.72 -3.93
N GLU A 217 20.85 2.82 -5.23
CA GLU A 217 21.20 4.08 -5.90
C GLU A 217 20.10 5.14 -5.82
N ALA A 218 18.84 4.71 -5.69
CA ALA A 218 17.70 5.60 -5.48
C ALA A 218 17.56 6.08 -4.03
N GLY A 219 18.43 5.65 -3.10
CA GLY A 219 18.36 6.03 -1.68
C GLY A 219 17.13 5.46 -0.98
N CYS A 220 16.66 4.27 -1.40
CA CYS A 220 15.53 3.62 -0.74
C CYS A 220 15.93 3.14 0.67
N PRO A 221 15.07 3.28 1.70
CA PRO A 221 15.39 2.84 3.05
C PRO A 221 15.27 1.33 3.25
N ALA A 222 14.67 0.62 2.30
CA ALA A 222 14.50 -0.83 2.27
C ALA A 222 14.18 -1.27 0.84
N VAL A 223 14.23 -2.58 0.58
CA VAL A 223 13.83 -3.21 -0.68
C VAL A 223 13.12 -4.52 -0.38
N GLY A 224 12.25 -4.99 -1.27
CA GLY A 224 11.57 -6.26 -1.02
C GLY A 224 11.10 -7.02 -2.24
N LEU A 225 10.55 -8.19 -1.98
CA LEU A 225 9.92 -9.07 -2.95
C LEU A 225 8.49 -9.44 -2.56
N ASP A 226 7.62 -9.43 -3.55
CA ASP A 226 6.24 -9.90 -3.45
C ASP A 226 6.17 -11.36 -3.90
N LEU A 227 6.48 -12.27 -2.97
CA LEU A 227 6.69 -13.70 -3.22
C LEU A 227 5.43 -14.40 -3.72
N ASP A 228 4.25 -14.02 -3.23
CA ASP A 228 2.97 -14.54 -3.73
C ASP A 228 2.78 -14.26 -5.23
N GLY A 229 3.46 -13.23 -5.76
CA GLY A 229 3.52 -12.90 -7.17
C GLY A 229 4.09 -13.99 -8.07
N CYS A 230 4.69 -15.05 -7.52
CA CYS A 230 5.18 -16.21 -8.30
C CYS A 230 4.06 -16.92 -9.09
N GLY A 231 2.80 -16.80 -8.66
CA GLY A 231 1.64 -17.33 -9.38
C GLY A 231 1.14 -16.46 -10.54
N SER A 232 1.80 -15.34 -10.84
CA SER A 232 1.32 -14.35 -11.80
C SER A 232 1.47 -14.82 -13.26
N THR A 233 0.37 -15.28 -13.84
CA THR A 233 0.33 -15.71 -15.25
C THR A 233 0.47 -14.55 -16.24
N ILE A 234 0.02 -13.34 -15.87
CA ILE A 234 0.10 -12.17 -16.74
C ILE A 234 1.56 -11.73 -16.97
N MET A 235 2.40 -11.85 -15.96
CA MET A 235 3.83 -11.56 -16.04
C MET A 235 4.52 -12.48 -17.06
N ALA A 236 4.34 -13.79 -16.90
CA ALA A 236 4.92 -14.79 -17.78
C ALA A 236 4.47 -14.64 -19.25
N ARG A 237 3.18 -14.34 -19.49
CA ARG A 237 2.63 -14.13 -20.84
C ARG A 237 3.23 -12.94 -21.58
N HIS A 238 3.79 -11.97 -20.87
CA HIS A 238 4.43 -10.78 -21.45
C HIS A 238 5.97 -10.84 -21.36
N GLY A 239 6.55 -12.05 -21.26
CA GLY A 239 8.01 -12.24 -21.32
C GLY A 239 8.75 -11.88 -20.03
N GLN A 240 8.04 -11.70 -18.91
CA GLN A 240 8.64 -11.43 -17.61
C GLN A 240 8.32 -12.57 -16.62
N PRO A 241 8.94 -13.75 -16.74
CA PRO A 241 8.60 -14.88 -15.88
C PRO A 241 8.89 -14.59 -14.40
N VAL A 242 8.08 -15.18 -13.53
CA VAL A 242 8.14 -15.08 -12.08
C VAL A 242 8.28 -16.47 -11.49
N PHE A 243 8.93 -16.57 -10.33
CA PHE A 243 9.39 -17.83 -9.77
C PHE A 243 9.09 -17.91 -8.27
N ARG A 244 8.83 -19.12 -7.77
CA ARG A 244 8.97 -19.38 -6.34
C ARG A 244 10.43 -19.18 -5.94
N LYS A 245 10.66 -18.68 -4.73
CA LYS A 245 12.00 -18.47 -4.18
C LYS A 245 12.26 -19.47 -3.09
N SER A 246 13.37 -20.20 -3.21
CA SER A 246 13.87 -21.02 -2.11
C SER A 246 14.49 -20.14 -1.02
N VAL A 247 14.67 -20.69 0.18
CA VAL A 247 15.42 -20.03 1.26
C VAL A 247 16.82 -19.62 0.80
N LYS A 248 17.47 -20.45 -0.03
CA LYS A 248 18.78 -20.13 -0.62
C LYS A 248 18.71 -18.92 -1.54
N ASP A 249 17.69 -18.84 -2.40
CA ASP A 249 17.51 -17.69 -3.30
C ASP A 249 17.26 -16.39 -2.52
N LEU A 250 16.52 -16.48 -1.41
CA LEU A 250 16.28 -15.34 -0.52
C LEU A 250 17.56 -14.91 0.19
N LYS A 251 18.30 -15.85 0.82
CA LYS A 251 19.59 -15.56 1.47
C LYS A 251 20.55 -14.88 0.51
N GLU A 252 20.66 -15.37 -0.72
CA GLU A 252 21.51 -14.77 -1.75
C GLU A 252 21.16 -13.30 -2.04
N LEU A 253 19.87 -12.97 -2.16
CA LEU A 253 19.45 -11.58 -2.42
C LEU A 253 19.59 -10.67 -1.20
N ILE A 254 19.37 -11.22 0.00
CA ILE A 254 19.50 -10.50 1.27
C ILE A 254 20.97 -10.16 1.53
N GLU A 255 21.88 -11.11 1.32
CA GLU A 255 23.33 -10.91 1.47
C GLU A 255 23.92 -10.00 0.38
N PHE A 256 23.26 -9.91 -0.77
CA PHE A 256 23.71 -9.07 -1.88
C PHE A 256 23.51 -7.57 -1.63
N THR A 257 22.55 -7.17 -0.77
CA THR A 257 22.23 -5.76 -0.51
C THR A 257 22.54 -5.35 0.92
N SER A 258 22.83 -4.07 1.10
CA SER A 258 22.95 -3.44 2.41
C SER A 258 21.60 -3.01 3.01
N LEU A 259 20.54 -2.98 2.20
CA LEU A 259 19.22 -2.52 2.61
C LEU A 259 18.49 -3.58 3.44
N PRO A 260 17.69 -3.16 4.44
CA PRO A 260 16.70 -4.03 5.06
C PRO A 260 15.80 -4.68 4.00
N PHE A 261 15.75 -6.01 4.02
CA PHE A 261 14.98 -6.77 3.04
C PHE A 261 13.58 -7.11 3.54
N ILE A 262 12.58 -6.94 2.67
CA ILE A 262 11.17 -7.22 2.95
C ILE A 262 10.71 -8.43 2.13
N THR A 263 10.12 -9.43 2.77
CA THR A 263 9.37 -10.49 2.09
C THR A 263 7.88 -10.25 2.25
N LYS A 264 7.14 -10.23 1.14
CA LYS A 264 5.71 -9.95 1.12
C LYS A 264 4.93 -11.06 0.44
N GLY A 265 3.70 -11.28 0.91
CA GLY A 265 2.81 -12.30 0.34
C GLY A 265 2.80 -13.57 1.18
N ILE A 266 3.09 -13.47 2.47
CA ILE A 266 3.18 -14.61 3.38
C ILE A 266 1.81 -14.88 4.02
N MET A 267 1.38 -16.13 4.04
CA MET A 267 0.06 -16.52 4.57
C MET A 267 0.10 -17.75 5.49
N CYS A 268 1.27 -18.34 5.75
CA CYS A 268 1.45 -19.45 6.68
C CYS A 268 2.75 -19.30 7.49
N ILE A 269 2.85 -20.02 8.60
CA ILE A 269 3.99 -19.93 9.53
C ILE A 269 5.28 -20.41 8.86
N GLU A 270 5.22 -21.51 8.11
CA GLU A 270 6.39 -22.18 7.55
C GLU A 270 7.16 -21.23 6.62
N ASP A 271 6.44 -20.52 5.74
CA ASP A 271 7.02 -19.52 4.85
C ASP A 271 7.50 -18.29 5.63
N ALA A 272 6.82 -17.92 6.72
CA ALA A 272 7.19 -16.79 7.56
C ALA A 272 8.52 -17.05 8.30
N GLU A 273 8.66 -18.23 8.90
CA GLU A 273 9.89 -18.69 9.56
C GLU A 273 11.03 -18.85 8.56
N ALA A 274 10.76 -19.42 7.38
CA ALA A 274 11.75 -19.54 6.31
C ALA A 274 12.26 -18.16 5.83
N CYS A 275 11.39 -17.15 5.74
CA CYS A 275 11.80 -15.78 5.42
C CYS A 275 12.65 -15.15 6.52
N ALA A 276 12.27 -15.33 7.79
CA ALA A 276 13.03 -14.81 8.92
C ALA A 276 14.41 -15.50 9.03
N GLU A 277 14.48 -16.82 8.83
CA GLU A 277 15.74 -17.58 8.79
C GLU A 277 16.64 -17.16 7.61
N ALA A 278 16.04 -16.73 6.50
CA ALA A 278 16.78 -16.15 5.39
C ALA A 278 17.39 -14.78 5.69
N GLY A 279 17.02 -14.14 6.80
CA GLY A 279 17.54 -12.84 7.22
C GLY A 279 16.65 -11.65 6.85
N ALA A 280 15.40 -11.88 6.43
CA ALA A 280 14.46 -10.80 6.15
C ALA A 280 14.28 -9.93 7.40
N LYS A 281 14.24 -8.60 7.22
CA LYS A 281 13.99 -7.66 8.33
C LYS A 281 12.52 -7.36 8.53
N VAL A 282 11.72 -7.58 7.48
CA VAL A 282 10.27 -7.39 7.49
C VAL A 282 9.60 -8.57 6.81
N VAL A 283 8.60 -9.14 7.47
CA VAL A 283 7.70 -10.15 6.90
C VAL A 283 6.31 -9.55 6.77
N SER A 284 5.80 -9.47 5.54
CA SER A 284 4.49 -8.91 5.24
C SER A 284 3.46 -10.00 5.01
N VAL A 285 2.54 -10.14 5.97
CA VAL A 285 1.38 -11.02 5.89
C VAL A 285 0.37 -10.42 4.90
N SER A 286 0.14 -11.10 3.79
CA SER A 286 -0.60 -10.56 2.64
C SER A 286 -1.03 -11.69 1.72
N ASN A 287 -2.26 -11.63 1.19
CA ASN A 287 -2.72 -12.48 0.09
C ASN A 287 -2.94 -11.67 -1.21
N HIS A 288 -2.13 -10.61 -1.41
CA HIS A 288 -2.22 -9.72 -2.56
C HIS A 288 -3.57 -9.01 -2.70
N GLY A 289 -4.26 -8.79 -1.57
CA GLY A 289 -5.64 -8.29 -1.54
C GLY A 289 -6.64 -9.24 -2.22
N GLY A 290 -6.38 -10.54 -2.18
CA GLY A 290 -7.17 -11.61 -2.77
C GLY A 290 -7.09 -11.71 -4.29
N ARG A 291 -5.93 -11.36 -4.90
CA ARG A 291 -5.79 -11.21 -6.36
C ARG A 291 -4.90 -12.24 -7.05
N VAL A 292 -4.21 -13.09 -6.30
CA VAL A 292 -3.33 -14.11 -6.88
C VAL A 292 -3.92 -15.50 -6.70
N LEU A 293 -4.07 -15.95 -5.46
CA LEU A 293 -4.72 -17.22 -5.10
C LEU A 293 -6.11 -16.94 -4.50
N ASP A 294 -7.15 -17.49 -5.11
CA ASP A 294 -8.50 -17.44 -4.54
C ASP A 294 -8.69 -18.53 -3.46
N ALA A 295 -9.76 -18.43 -2.67
CA ALA A 295 -10.11 -19.35 -1.59
C ALA A 295 -9.08 -19.45 -0.44
N THR A 296 -8.27 -18.41 -0.25
CA THR A 296 -7.39 -18.26 0.94
C THR A 296 -8.19 -17.70 2.13
N PRO A 297 -7.74 -17.94 3.38
CA PRO A 297 -8.27 -17.21 4.54
C PRO A 297 -8.03 -15.70 4.40
N GLY A 298 -8.78 -14.92 5.17
CA GLY A 298 -8.49 -13.51 5.37
C GLY A 298 -7.18 -13.33 6.11
N VAL A 299 -6.41 -12.29 5.77
CA VAL A 299 -5.10 -12.03 6.42
C VAL A 299 -5.22 -11.94 7.95
N ALA A 300 -6.29 -11.33 8.47
CA ALA A 300 -6.53 -11.22 9.91
C ALA A 300 -6.74 -12.58 10.62
N GLU A 301 -7.07 -13.65 9.90
CA GLU A 301 -7.23 -15.00 10.47
C GLU A 301 -5.87 -15.69 10.70
N VAL A 302 -4.89 -15.46 9.82
CA VAL A 302 -3.56 -16.09 9.91
C VAL A 302 -2.53 -15.23 10.65
N LEU A 303 -2.79 -13.91 10.76
CA LEU A 303 -1.86 -12.96 11.37
C LEU A 303 -1.47 -13.30 12.82
N PRO A 304 -2.39 -13.70 13.74
CA PRO A 304 -2.02 -14.00 15.14
C PRO A 304 -0.98 -15.10 15.27
N GLU A 305 -1.12 -16.17 14.48
CA GLU A 305 -0.26 -17.33 14.55
C GLU A 305 1.15 -17.01 14.03
N ILE A 306 1.24 -16.31 12.90
CA ILE A 306 2.50 -15.81 12.35
C ILE A 306 3.16 -14.82 13.32
N ALA A 307 2.38 -13.91 13.91
CA ALA A 307 2.89 -12.94 14.87
C ALA A 307 3.46 -13.63 16.12
N SER A 308 2.79 -14.67 16.63
CA SER A 308 3.30 -15.45 17.76
C SER A 308 4.65 -16.10 17.47
N SER A 309 4.93 -16.53 16.24
CA SER A 309 6.22 -17.14 15.88
C SER A 309 7.34 -16.09 15.69
N LEU A 310 7.01 -14.93 15.11
CA LEU A 310 8.00 -13.99 14.58
C LEU A 310 8.21 -12.70 15.36
N LYS A 311 7.27 -12.29 16.23
CA LYS A 311 7.33 -10.98 16.88
C LYS A 311 8.62 -10.82 17.70
N GLY A 312 9.28 -9.68 17.52
CA GLY A 312 10.58 -9.38 18.13
C GLY A 312 11.80 -9.92 17.36
N LYS A 313 11.62 -10.79 16.35
CA LYS A 313 12.69 -11.26 15.46
C LYS A 313 12.76 -10.42 14.18
N VAL A 314 11.60 -10.04 13.65
CA VAL A 314 11.42 -9.22 12.45
C VAL A 314 10.27 -8.24 12.68
N PHE A 315 10.20 -7.18 11.87
CA PHE A 315 8.97 -6.39 11.78
C PHE A 315 7.90 -7.17 11.02
N ILE A 316 6.66 -7.09 11.48
CA ILE A 316 5.51 -7.72 10.84
C ILE A 316 4.62 -6.64 10.25
N THR A 317 4.49 -6.63 8.92
CA THR A 317 3.49 -5.79 8.25
C THR A 317 2.30 -6.64 7.83
N ALA A 318 1.10 -6.04 7.78
CA ALA A 318 -0.10 -6.75 7.34
C ALA A 318 -0.97 -5.89 6.41
N ASP A 319 -1.53 -6.51 5.38
CA ASP A 319 -2.55 -5.89 4.52
C ASP A 319 -3.78 -6.79 4.35
N GLY A 320 -4.70 -6.44 3.46
CA GLY A 320 -5.92 -7.23 3.22
C GLY A 320 -7.12 -6.73 4.02
N GLY A 321 -8.15 -6.27 3.30
CA GLY A 321 -9.44 -5.90 3.90
C GLY A 321 -9.49 -4.56 4.64
N VAL A 322 -8.37 -4.01 5.11
CA VAL A 322 -8.30 -2.75 5.90
C VAL A 322 -8.85 -1.55 5.14
N ARG A 323 -9.82 -0.81 5.72
CA ARG A 323 -10.43 0.41 5.13
C ARG A 323 -10.49 1.60 6.07
N THR A 324 -10.43 1.38 7.38
CA THR A 324 -10.62 2.41 8.40
C THR A 324 -9.56 2.32 9.48
N GLY A 325 -9.39 3.38 10.28
CA GLY A 325 -8.55 3.33 11.47
C GLY A 325 -8.98 2.30 12.52
N TYR A 326 -10.26 1.86 12.50
CA TYR A 326 -10.73 0.75 13.33
C TYR A 326 -10.25 -0.61 12.83
N ASP A 327 -10.00 -0.75 11.53
CA ASP A 327 -9.39 -1.96 10.98
C ASP A 327 -7.90 -1.99 11.27
N VAL A 328 -7.24 -0.83 11.23
CA VAL A 328 -5.82 -0.68 11.59
C VAL A 328 -5.59 -1.16 13.02
N ILE A 329 -6.35 -0.65 14.00
CA ILE A 329 -6.14 -1.04 15.41
C ILE A 329 -6.38 -2.54 15.63
N LYS A 330 -7.31 -3.16 14.89
CA LYS A 330 -7.53 -4.61 14.94
C LYS A 330 -6.31 -5.38 14.44
N MET A 331 -5.75 -4.99 13.30
CA MET A 331 -4.54 -5.64 12.76
C MET A 331 -3.34 -5.50 13.70
N ILE A 332 -3.15 -4.33 14.31
CA ILE A 332 -2.10 -4.12 15.31
C ILE A 332 -2.33 -5.02 16.54
N ALA A 333 -3.57 -5.07 17.04
CA ALA A 333 -3.95 -5.93 18.17
C ALA A 333 -3.73 -7.43 17.89
N LEU A 334 -3.92 -7.86 16.64
CA LEU A 334 -3.62 -9.22 16.21
C LEU A 334 -2.12 -9.52 16.08
N GLY A 335 -1.26 -8.51 16.07
CA GLY A 335 0.19 -8.67 16.14
C GLY A 335 0.99 -8.01 15.03
N ALA A 336 0.37 -7.27 14.11
CA ALA A 336 1.13 -6.45 13.15
C ALA A 336 1.83 -5.28 13.84
N ASP A 337 3.03 -4.92 13.38
CA ASP A 337 3.72 -3.69 13.78
C ASP A 337 3.29 -2.51 12.89
N VAL A 338 2.97 -2.79 11.63
CA VAL A 338 2.53 -1.80 10.63
C VAL A 338 1.44 -2.38 9.72
N VAL A 339 0.46 -1.55 9.36
CA VAL A 339 -0.64 -1.93 8.46
C VAL A 339 -0.48 -1.27 7.09
N LEU A 340 -0.74 -1.99 5.99
CA LEU A 340 -0.64 -1.44 4.64
C LEU A 340 -2.01 -1.24 3.99
N LEU A 341 -2.15 -0.13 3.25
CA LEU A 341 -3.37 0.18 2.48
C LEU A 341 -3.11 0.05 0.98
N GLY A 342 -3.91 -0.77 0.29
CA GLY A 342 -3.78 -1.00 -1.16
C GLY A 342 -4.79 -0.21 -2.00
N ARG A 343 -5.99 -0.78 -2.18
CA ARG A 343 -7.02 -0.26 -3.10
C ARG A 343 -7.40 1.20 -2.85
N ASP A 344 -7.47 1.63 -1.59
CA ASP A 344 -7.83 3.01 -1.27
C ASP A 344 -6.72 4.00 -1.58
N ILE A 345 -5.45 3.58 -1.54
CA ILE A 345 -4.34 4.39 -2.01
C ILE A 345 -4.41 4.58 -3.53
N ILE A 346 -4.77 3.53 -4.28
CA ILE A 346 -5.03 3.67 -5.73
C ILE A 346 -6.15 4.68 -5.98
N ARG A 347 -7.27 4.58 -5.26
CA ARG A 347 -8.42 5.51 -5.41
C ARG A 347 -8.04 6.93 -5.03
N ALA A 348 -7.29 7.10 -3.94
CA ALA A 348 -6.84 8.40 -3.46
C ALA A 348 -5.91 9.07 -4.49
N SER A 349 -4.94 8.33 -5.03
CA SER A 349 -4.07 8.81 -6.11
C SER A 349 -4.87 9.20 -7.35
N VAL A 350 -5.76 8.32 -7.84
CA VAL A 350 -6.56 8.62 -9.04
C VAL A 350 -7.50 9.82 -8.81
N GLY A 351 -8.01 9.97 -7.59
CA GLY A 351 -8.91 11.06 -7.23
C GLY A 351 -8.23 12.42 -7.17
N ALA A 352 -7.04 12.53 -6.56
CA ALA A 352 -6.38 13.83 -6.38
C ALA A 352 -4.85 13.73 -6.20
N GLY A 353 -4.18 12.80 -6.87
CA GLY A 353 -2.72 12.68 -6.84
C GLY A 353 -2.15 12.53 -5.41
N ALA A 354 -1.00 13.16 -5.15
CA ALA A 354 -0.35 13.18 -3.84
C ALA A 354 -1.26 13.79 -2.75
N LEU A 355 -1.96 14.87 -3.06
CA LEU A 355 -2.93 15.49 -2.15
C LEU A 355 -4.00 14.49 -1.71
N GLY A 356 -4.52 13.69 -2.64
CA GLY A 356 -5.54 12.70 -2.36
C GLY A 356 -5.05 11.62 -1.40
N VAL A 357 -3.84 11.10 -1.64
CA VAL A 357 -3.19 10.11 -0.77
C VAL A 357 -2.95 10.69 0.63
N LYS A 358 -2.45 11.93 0.72
CA LYS A 358 -2.23 12.62 2.00
C LYS A 358 -3.53 12.72 2.81
N ILE A 359 -4.59 13.27 2.23
CA ILE A 359 -5.90 13.45 2.90
C ILE A 359 -6.46 12.10 3.38
N HIS A 360 -6.34 11.05 2.56
CA HIS A 360 -6.79 9.72 2.95
C HIS A 360 -6.00 9.16 4.13
N MET A 361 -4.68 9.27 4.09
CA MET A 361 -3.79 8.82 5.17
C MET A 361 -4.02 9.57 6.48
N GLU A 362 -4.15 10.90 6.43
CA GLU A 362 -4.48 11.73 7.60
C GLU A 362 -5.86 11.38 8.19
N HIS A 363 -6.84 11.07 7.34
CA HIS A 363 -8.14 10.58 7.78
C HIS A 363 -8.03 9.24 8.51
N ILE A 364 -7.27 8.28 7.97
CA ILE A 364 -7.01 6.99 8.62
C ILE A 364 -6.33 7.18 9.97
N ARG A 365 -5.29 8.04 10.04
CA ARG A 365 -4.61 8.39 11.30
C ARG A 365 -5.58 8.96 12.33
N LYS A 366 -6.44 9.91 11.94
CA LYS A 366 -7.45 10.51 12.81
C LYS A 366 -8.39 9.45 13.39
N VAL A 367 -8.90 8.56 12.55
CA VAL A 367 -9.80 7.48 13.00
C VAL A 367 -9.06 6.45 13.87
N PHE A 368 -7.81 6.13 13.55
CA PHE A 368 -6.96 5.23 14.35
C PHE A 368 -6.69 5.81 15.74
N LYS A 369 -6.30 7.08 15.83
CA LYS A 369 -6.11 7.78 17.11
C LYS A 369 -7.39 7.78 17.95
N LYS A 370 -8.55 8.01 17.32
CA LYS A 370 -9.85 7.90 17.99
C LYS A 370 -10.10 6.47 18.50
N ALA A 371 -9.76 5.46 17.70
CA ALA A 371 -9.92 4.07 18.11
C ALA A 371 -9.06 3.74 19.34
N MET A 372 -7.79 4.17 19.35
CA MET A 372 -6.89 4.02 20.50
C MET A 372 -7.46 4.68 21.76
N PHE A 373 -7.94 5.91 21.63
CA PHE A 373 -8.57 6.63 22.74
C PHE A 373 -9.77 5.84 23.28
N MET A 374 -10.67 5.38 22.41
CA MET A 374 -11.89 4.66 22.81
C MET A 374 -11.64 3.23 23.30
N THR A 375 -10.45 2.67 23.09
CA THR A 375 -10.01 1.38 23.66
C THR A 375 -9.02 1.55 24.81
N GLY A 376 -8.77 2.78 25.26
CA GLY A 376 -7.94 3.09 26.42
C GLY A 376 -6.44 2.85 26.20
N GLN A 377 -5.93 3.08 24.99
CA GLN A 377 -4.54 2.85 24.60
C GLN A 377 -3.80 4.19 24.49
N SER A 378 -2.72 4.35 25.27
CA SER A 378 -1.89 5.56 25.28
C SER A 378 -0.82 5.57 24.19
N SER A 379 -0.27 4.41 23.85
CA SER A 379 0.75 4.23 22.81
C SER A 379 0.38 3.06 21.90
N VAL A 380 0.90 3.07 20.67
CA VAL A 380 0.75 1.92 19.75
C VAL A 380 1.30 0.63 20.37
N LYS A 381 2.34 0.73 21.19
CA LYS A 381 2.97 -0.42 21.87
C LYS A 381 2.08 -1.09 22.90
N ASP A 382 1.06 -0.39 23.40
CA ASP A 382 0.13 -0.90 24.41
C ASP A 382 -0.97 -1.78 23.78
N ILE A 383 -1.15 -1.69 22.46
CA ILE A 383 -2.20 -2.38 21.71
C ILE A 383 -1.90 -3.88 21.64
N ASP A 384 -2.82 -4.69 22.17
CA ASP A 384 -2.78 -6.15 22.09
C ASP A 384 -4.19 -6.76 21.96
N GLN A 385 -4.28 -8.07 21.88
CA GLN A 385 -5.55 -8.79 21.68
C GLN A 385 -6.60 -8.54 22.79
N ARG A 386 -6.24 -8.01 23.97
CA ARG A 386 -7.20 -7.73 25.05
C ARG A 386 -8.19 -6.63 24.72
N ILE A 387 -7.93 -5.84 23.67
CA ILE A 387 -8.88 -4.85 23.16
C ILE A 387 -9.92 -5.45 22.21
N LEU A 388 -9.80 -6.74 21.86
CA LEU A 388 -10.71 -7.44 20.95
C LEU A 388 -11.74 -8.25 21.75
N CYS A 389 -12.96 -8.41 21.20
CA CYS A 389 -14.00 -9.27 21.76
C CYS A 389 -14.90 -9.89 20.68
#